data_AF-A0A661Q219-F1
#
_entry.id   AF-A0A661Q219-F1
#
_cell.length_a   1.000
_cell.length_b   1.000
_cell.length_c   1.000
_cell.angle_alpha   90.00
_cell.angle_beta   90.00
_cell.angle_gamma   90.00
#
_symmetry.space_group_name_H-M   'P 1'
#
loop_
_entity.id
_entity.type
_entity.pdbx_description
1 polymer ?
#
loop_
_entity_poly.entity_id
_entity_poly.type
_entity_poly.pdbx_seq_one_letter_code
_entity_poly.pdbx_strand_id
1 'polypeptide(L)'
;MASLESIGGKLFVNGEEIALKSDLETKTQIVDFGTVSNDTRTVKANPFFDGVNDAEIATRCVVRAEIYVNGMWSGTNNSTYSNTGLNGYSNLEGIVVQTAPNKITSTSNLVCNGFGNTGDITSAPCRVIVSYQGELVLAPSLIPKPEYIDKDQLATAWVNFDGTDGSIRDSFNVSGVVRNSVGDCTVSFSEPMKNGNYILATSSSYSATLISCVIKTFSSFKVIGKNINTGDLQ
;
A
#
# COMPACT_ATOMS: atom_id res chain seq x y z
N MET A 1 -35.45 3.47 -25.42
CA MET A 1 -35.40 4.83 -24.84
C MET A 1 -34.95 4.64 -23.40
N ALA A 2 -33.80 5.17 -23.00
CA ALA A 2 -33.30 4.96 -21.64
C ALA A 2 -34.26 5.62 -20.63
N SER A 3 -34.61 4.94 -19.54
CA SER A 3 -35.43 5.53 -18.49
C SER A 3 -34.54 6.40 -17.60
N LEU A 4 -35.00 7.63 -17.34
CA LEU A 4 -34.35 8.58 -16.43
C LEU A 4 -35.24 8.72 -15.20
N GLU A 5 -34.70 8.43 -14.02
CA GLU A 5 -35.45 8.47 -12.77
C GLU A 5 -34.67 9.28 -11.72
N SER A 6 -35.36 10.04 -10.87
CA SER A 6 -34.77 10.79 -9.76
C SER A 6 -35.30 10.23 -8.45
N ILE A 7 -34.40 9.73 -7.60
CA ILE A 7 -34.74 9.12 -6.32
C ILE A 7 -33.85 9.77 -5.26
N GLY A 8 -34.45 10.45 -4.28
CA GLY A 8 -33.72 11.04 -3.16
C GLY A 8 -32.70 12.13 -3.55
N GLY A 9 -32.90 12.82 -4.68
CA GLY A 9 -31.98 13.86 -5.18
C GLY A 9 -30.85 13.33 -6.07
N LYS A 10 -30.79 12.02 -6.30
CA LYS A 10 -29.83 11.36 -7.19
C LYS A 10 -30.49 11.01 -8.53
N LEU A 11 -29.74 11.12 -9.62
CA LEU A 11 -30.20 10.83 -10.98
C LEU A 11 -29.77 9.42 -11.38
N PHE A 12 -30.68 8.66 -11.99
CA PHE A 12 -30.44 7.28 -12.42
C PHE A 12 -30.75 7.12 -13.92
N VAL A 13 -29.94 6.34 -14.63
CA VAL A 13 -30.22 5.91 -16.01
C VAL A 13 -30.20 4.40 -16.08
N ASN A 14 -31.32 3.81 -16.52
CA ASN A 14 -31.51 2.35 -16.57
C ASN A 14 -31.24 1.65 -15.22
N GLY A 15 -31.49 2.35 -14.10
CA GLY A 15 -31.28 1.82 -12.75
C GLY A 15 -29.88 2.01 -12.17
N GLU A 16 -28.92 2.57 -12.92
CA GLU A 16 -27.60 2.93 -12.40
C GLU A 16 -27.56 4.39 -11.96
N GLU A 17 -27.01 4.66 -10.77
CA GLU A 17 -26.82 6.02 -10.26
C GLU A 17 -25.78 6.76 -11.11
N ILE A 18 -26.14 7.93 -11.62
CA ILE A 18 -25.23 8.85 -12.29
C ILE A 18 -24.75 9.87 -11.28
N ALA A 19 -23.45 9.84 -10.96
CA ALA A 19 -22.81 10.88 -10.17
C ALA A 19 -22.90 12.23 -10.90
N LEU A 20 -23.43 13.25 -10.23
CA LEU A 20 -23.42 14.61 -10.77
C LEU A 20 -22.04 15.24 -10.56
N LYS A 21 -21.63 16.17 -11.44
CA LYS A 21 -20.31 16.84 -11.34
C LYS A 21 -20.06 17.52 -9.99
N SER A 22 -21.11 17.88 -9.25
CA SER A 22 -21.04 18.46 -7.90
C SER A 22 -20.66 17.46 -6.81
N ASP A 23 -20.78 16.16 -7.09
CA ASP A 23 -20.65 15.08 -6.11
C ASP A 23 -19.24 14.47 -6.15
N LEU A 24 -18.34 15.02 -6.98
CA LEU A 24 -16.96 14.59 -7.06
C LEU A 24 -16.22 14.99 -5.78
N GLU A 25 -15.74 13.99 -5.05
CA GLU A 25 -14.92 14.20 -3.86
C GLU A 25 -13.58 14.84 -4.27
N THR A 26 -13.18 15.90 -3.55
CA THR A 26 -11.82 16.44 -3.67
C THR A 26 -10.93 15.71 -2.67
N LYS A 27 -9.94 14.97 -3.15
CA LYS A 27 -8.95 14.31 -2.29
C LYS A 27 -7.60 14.99 -2.42
N THR A 28 -6.89 15.11 -1.31
CA THR A 28 -5.59 15.79 -1.26
C THR A 28 -4.54 14.89 -0.61
N GLN A 29 -3.36 14.82 -1.23
CA GLN A 29 -2.19 14.13 -0.69
C GLN A 29 -0.94 15.00 -0.82
N ILE A 30 0.00 14.81 0.11
CA ILE A 30 1.30 15.48 0.09
C ILE A 30 2.33 14.49 -0.42
N VAL A 31 3.01 14.86 -1.50
CA VAL A 31 4.16 14.13 -2.05
C VAL A 31 5.43 14.86 -1.62
N ASP A 32 6.19 14.25 -0.73
CA ASP A 32 7.48 14.79 -0.28
C ASP A 32 8.56 14.51 -1.34
N PHE A 33 9.30 15.53 -1.76
CA PHE A 33 10.43 15.41 -2.70
C PHE A 33 11.79 15.45 -2.00
N GLY A 34 11.83 15.69 -0.68
CA GLY A 34 13.07 15.91 0.05
C GLY A 34 13.75 17.21 -0.38
N THR A 35 15.06 17.28 -0.22
CA THR A 35 15.85 18.46 -0.64
C THR A 35 16.09 18.44 -2.15
N VAL A 36 15.54 19.44 -2.84
CA VAL A 36 15.74 19.67 -4.28
C VAL A 36 16.76 20.79 -4.46
N SER A 37 17.72 20.59 -5.36
CA SER A 37 18.75 21.58 -5.69
C SER A 37 18.36 22.42 -6.90
N ASN A 38 19.06 23.53 -7.11
CA ASN A 38 18.93 24.32 -8.33
C ASN A 38 19.09 23.45 -9.57
N ASP A 39 18.35 23.79 -10.62
CA ASP A 39 18.49 23.22 -11.96
C ASP A 39 18.24 21.73 -12.03
N THR A 40 17.51 21.22 -11.03
CA THR A 40 17.14 19.82 -10.97
C THR A 40 15.68 19.61 -11.38
N ARG A 41 15.47 18.44 -11.98
CA ARG A 41 14.16 17.88 -12.26
C ARG A 41 14.03 16.62 -11.43
N THR A 42 13.00 16.58 -10.59
CA THR A 42 12.69 15.41 -9.77
C THR A 42 11.29 14.92 -10.10
N VAL A 43 11.13 13.60 -10.22
CA VAL A 43 9.87 12.96 -10.60
C VAL A 43 9.48 11.96 -9.51
N LYS A 44 8.21 11.95 -9.12
CA LYS A 44 7.62 10.95 -8.23
C LYS A 44 6.28 10.46 -8.79
N ALA A 45 5.85 9.28 -8.34
CA ALA A 45 4.56 8.75 -8.70
C ALA A 45 3.42 9.69 -8.26
N ASN A 46 2.38 9.81 -9.08
CA ASN A 46 1.16 10.52 -8.69
C ASN A 46 0.37 9.63 -7.71
N PRO A 47 0.07 10.12 -6.49
CA PRO A 47 -0.59 9.33 -5.46
C PRO A 47 -2.03 8.92 -5.81
N PHE A 48 -2.65 9.56 -6.80
CA PHE A 48 -3.99 9.23 -7.28
C PHE A 48 -3.97 8.43 -8.58
N PHE A 49 -2.79 8.11 -9.08
CA PHE A 49 -2.64 7.38 -10.32
C PHE A 49 -2.55 5.88 -10.10
N ASP A 50 -3.18 5.12 -10.99
CA ASP A 50 -3.39 3.69 -10.84
C ASP A 50 -2.77 2.80 -11.92
N GLY A 51 -2.08 3.41 -12.88
CA GLY A 51 -1.47 2.69 -13.99
C GLY A 51 -2.39 2.50 -15.21
N VAL A 52 -3.65 2.97 -15.18
CA VAL A 52 -4.63 2.61 -16.22
C VAL A 52 -5.12 3.82 -17.04
N ASN A 53 -5.12 5.04 -16.49
CA ASN A 53 -5.67 6.22 -17.18
C ASN A 53 -4.81 7.50 -17.08
N ASP A 54 -3.61 7.49 -17.67
CA ASP A 54 -2.60 8.56 -17.53
C ASP A 54 -3.11 9.95 -17.94
N ALA A 55 -3.86 10.04 -19.04
CA ALA A 55 -4.29 11.32 -19.61
C ALA A 55 -5.48 11.95 -18.86
N GLU A 56 -6.46 11.14 -18.43
CA GLU A 56 -7.64 11.66 -17.74
C GLU A 56 -7.31 12.02 -16.29
N ILE A 57 -6.52 11.20 -15.59
CA ILE A 57 -6.14 11.47 -14.20
C ILE A 57 -5.21 12.70 -14.12
N ALA A 58 -4.27 12.86 -15.06
CA ALA A 58 -3.40 14.03 -15.09
C ALA A 58 -4.17 15.35 -15.28
N THR A 59 -5.27 15.36 -16.04
CA THR A 59 -6.08 16.57 -16.26
C THR A 59 -7.01 16.91 -15.09
N ARG A 60 -7.25 15.95 -14.18
CA ARG A 60 -8.10 16.11 -12.99
C ARG A 60 -7.30 16.35 -11.71
N CYS A 61 -5.97 16.31 -11.80
CA CYS A 61 -5.07 16.64 -10.70
C CYS A 61 -4.64 18.11 -10.78
N VAL A 62 -4.92 18.85 -9.71
CA VAL A 62 -4.35 20.17 -9.45
C VAL A 62 -3.16 19.98 -8.52
N VAL A 63 -1.98 20.42 -8.97
CA VAL A 63 -0.75 20.34 -8.16
C VAL A 63 -0.31 21.73 -7.72
N ARG A 64 0.19 21.82 -6.49
CA ARG A 64 0.86 23.00 -5.95
C ARG A 64 2.17 22.58 -5.33
N ALA A 65 3.27 23.06 -5.90
CA ALA A 65 4.58 22.83 -5.33
C ALA A 65 4.86 23.84 -4.21
N GLU A 66 5.52 23.38 -3.16
CA GLU A 66 5.92 24.19 -2.01
C GLU A 66 7.39 23.94 -1.68
N ILE A 67 8.07 24.99 -1.25
CA ILE A 67 9.45 24.96 -0.77
C ILE A 67 9.48 25.32 0.72
N TYR A 68 10.39 24.73 1.48
CA TYR A 68 10.62 25.07 2.89
C TYR A 68 11.78 26.05 3.01
N VAL A 69 11.48 27.29 3.37
CA VAL A 69 12.46 28.38 3.48
C VAL A 69 12.13 29.24 4.70
N ASN A 70 13.15 29.70 5.43
CA ASN A 70 12.98 30.55 6.63
C ASN A 70 12.01 29.97 7.66
N GLY A 71 12.00 28.65 7.82
CA GLY A 71 11.16 27.96 8.81
C GLY A 71 9.71 27.71 8.38
N MET A 72 9.32 28.06 7.15
CA MET A 72 7.94 27.96 6.66
C MET A 72 7.84 27.34 5.27
N TRP A 73 6.69 26.73 4.97
CA TRP A 73 6.35 26.27 3.62
C TRP A 73 5.77 27.43 2.80
N SER A 74 6.32 27.65 1.61
CA SER A 74 5.88 28.68 0.67
C SER A 74 5.43 28.05 -0.63
N GLY A 75 4.21 28.33 -1.06
CA GLY A 75 3.66 27.85 -2.33
C GLY A 75 4.14 28.68 -3.51
N THR A 76 4.38 28.03 -4.66
CA THR A 76 4.77 28.72 -5.89
C THR A 76 3.55 29.04 -6.75
N ASN A 77 3.62 30.11 -7.55
CA ASN A 77 2.51 30.51 -8.41
C ASN A 77 2.34 29.55 -9.58
N ASN A 78 1.11 29.11 -9.76
CA ASN A 78 0.67 28.38 -10.93
C ASN A 78 0.34 29.38 -12.04
N SER A 79 1.28 29.72 -12.94
CA SER A 79 0.99 30.03 -14.36
C SER A 79 2.16 30.72 -15.09
N THR A 80 2.51 30.11 -16.22
CA THR A 80 2.95 30.71 -17.50
C THR A 80 3.68 32.07 -17.43
N TYR A 81 4.99 32.01 -17.64
CA TYR A 81 5.89 33.12 -18.01
C TYR A 81 6.35 34.07 -16.88
N SER A 82 7.30 33.60 -16.06
CA SER A 82 8.63 34.24 -15.84
C SER A 82 9.35 33.57 -14.67
N ASN A 83 10.03 32.47 -15.01
CA ASN A 83 11.07 31.73 -14.28
C ASN A 83 11.75 32.46 -13.09
N THR A 84 11.18 32.34 -11.90
CA THR A 84 11.89 32.63 -10.63
C THR A 84 11.45 31.68 -9.50
N GLY A 85 11.40 30.35 -9.73
CA GLY A 85 11.08 29.39 -8.66
C GLY A 85 10.91 27.91 -9.04
N LEU A 86 10.38 27.15 -8.07
CA LEU A 86 9.99 25.74 -8.14
C LEU A 86 8.62 25.60 -8.83
N ASN A 87 8.48 24.71 -9.82
CA ASN A 87 7.19 24.42 -10.45
C ASN A 87 6.75 22.98 -10.18
N GLY A 88 5.44 22.78 -10.02
CA GLY A 88 4.81 21.47 -9.93
C GLY A 88 3.95 21.20 -11.15
N TYR A 89 4.10 20.02 -11.76
CA TYR A 89 3.22 19.55 -12.84
C TYR A 89 2.80 18.11 -12.60
N SER A 90 1.62 17.74 -13.07
CA SER A 90 1.23 16.34 -13.26
C SER A 90 1.30 16.06 -14.77
N ASN A 91 2.24 15.23 -15.19
CA ASN A 91 2.38 14.83 -16.59
C ASN A 91 2.36 13.30 -16.71
N LEU A 92 2.54 12.80 -17.93
CA LEU A 92 2.58 11.35 -18.21
C LEU A 92 3.71 10.62 -17.47
N GLU A 93 4.75 11.32 -17.03
CA GLU A 93 5.87 10.72 -16.29
C GLU A 93 5.63 10.72 -14.77
N GLY A 94 4.53 11.34 -14.29
CA GLY A 94 4.15 11.44 -12.88
C GLY A 94 4.02 12.87 -12.36
N ILE A 95 4.28 13.06 -11.07
CA ILE A 95 4.38 14.38 -10.43
C ILE A 95 5.81 14.86 -10.56
N VAL A 96 5.97 16.00 -11.22
CA VAL A 96 7.28 16.59 -11.50
C VAL A 96 7.45 17.86 -10.70
N VAL A 97 8.60 17.96 -10.05
CA VAL A 97 9.15 19.19 -9.50
C VAL A 97 10.32 19.62 -10.38
N GLN A 98 10.25 20.83 -10.94
CA GLN A 98 11.31 21.39 -11.77
C GLN A 98 11.63 22.81 -11.33
N THR A 99 12.92 23.08 -11.12
CA THR A 99 13.43 24.43 -10.84
C THR A 99 13.94 25.09 -12.12
N ALA A 100 13.88 26.42 -12.18
CA ALA A 100 14.52 27.20 -13.25
C ALA A 100 16.04 27.35 -13.03
N PRO A 101 16.82 27.57 -14.12
CA PRO A 101 18.25 27.87 -14.07
C PRO A 101 18.63 28.87 -12.97
N ASN A 102 19.46 28.43 -12.02
CA ASN A 102 19.98 29.15 -10.87
C ASN A 102 18.92 29.81 -9.96
N LYS A 103 17.69 29.26 -9.87
CA LYS A 103 16.62 29.90 -9.09
C LYS A 103 15.79 28.92 -8.25
N ILE A 104 15.96 29.02 -6.93
CA ILE A 104 14.98 28.69 -5.90
C ILE A 104 14.83 29.96 -5.06
N THR A 105 13.62 30.49 -4.88
CA THR A 105 13.43 31.84 -4.31
C THR A 105 12.44 31.82 -3.14
N SER A 106 12.71 32.62 -2.11
CA SER A 106 11.81 32.83 -0.95
C SER A 106 10.57 33.66 -1.27
N THR A 107 10.47 34.22 -2.49
CA THR A 107 9.41 35.15 -2.93
C THR A 107 8.20 34.46 -3.57
N SER A 108 8.08 33.15 -3.42
CA SER A 108 6.93 32.37 -3.91
C SER A 108 5.64 32.82 -3.20
N ASN A 109 4.49 32.91 -3.89
CA ASN A 109 3.29 33.57 -3.38
C ASN A 109 2.83 33.02 -2.01
N LEU A 110 3.10 33.79 -0.97
CA LEU A 110 2.85 33.43 0.42
C LEU A 110 1.37 33.64 0.77
N VAL A 111 0.72 32.61 1.30
CA VAL A 111 -0.50 32.78 2.13
C VAL A 111 -0.15 33.39 3.50
N CYS A 112 1.14 33.54 3.84
CA CYS A 112 1.60 34.05 5.13
C CYS A 112 2.73 35.08 4.94
N ASN A 113 2.40 36.36 5.10
CA ASN A 113 3.31 37.50 5.03
C ASN A 113 4.59 37.29 5.85
N GLY A 114 5.71 37.25 5.16
CA GLY A 114 7.05 37.30 5.74
C GLY A 114 8.05 37.62 4.64
N PHE A 115 8.20 38.90 4.31
CA PHE A 115 9.29 39.35 3.44
C PHE A 115 10.62 38.92 4.07
N GLY A 116 11.37 38.03 3.40
CA GLY A 116 12.60 37.47 3.93
C GLY A 116 13.61 37.06 2.87
N ASN A 117 14.66 37.88 2.77
CA ASN A 117 15.92 37.71 2.03
C ASN A 117 15.87 37.64 0.49
N THR A 118 16.52 38.64 -0.12
CA THR A 118 16.93 38.74 -1.53
C THR A 118 18.11 37.82 -1.89
N GLY A 119 18.22 36.65 -1.25
CA GLY A 119 19.31 35.69 -1.49
C GLY A 119 18.84 34.51 -2.32
N ASP A 120 19.56 34.21 -3.40
CA ASP A 120 19.40 32.96 -4.13
C ASP A 120 19.78 31.80 -3.19
N ILE A 121 18.86 30.86 -2.93
CA ILE A 121 19.17 29.62 -2.22
C ILE A 121 19.51 28.52 -3.25
N THR A 122 20.47 27.65 -2.91
CA THR A 122 21.00 26.62 -3.83
C THR A 122 20.32 25.25 -3.72
N SER A 123 19.54 25.06 -2.66
CA SER A 123 18.71 23.89 -2.41
C SER A 123 17.69 24.19 -1.31
N ALA A 124 16.56 23.47 -1.30
CA ALA A 124 15.55 23.54 -0.25
C ALA A 124 14.73 22.25 -0.17
N PRO A 125 14.20 21.87 1.01
CA PRO A 125 13.16 20.85 1.09
C PRO A 125 11.94 21.26 0.27
N CYS A 126 11.42 20.35 -0.53
CA CYS A 126 10.30 20.59 -1.43
C CYS A 126 9.23 19.52 -1.25
N ARG A 127 7.97 19.92 -1.40
CA ARG A 127 6.83 19.01 -1.44
C ARG A 127 5.82 19.47 -2.47
N VAL A 128 4.93 18.58 -2.89
CA VAL A 128 3.81 18.91 -3.76
C VAL A 128 2.52 18.50 -3.07
N ILE A 129 1.58 19.44 -2.97
CA ILE A 129 0.20 19.15 -2.62
C ILE A 129 -0.51 18.78 -3.91
N VAL A 130 -0.98 17.55 -3.99
CA VAL A 130 -1.75 17.03 -5.13
C VAL A 130 -3.21 16.98 -4.69
N SER A 131 -4.09 17.64 -5.44
CA SER A 131 -5.54 17.58 -5.24
C SER A 131 -6.18 16.97 -6.47
N TYR A 132 -6.94 15.89 -6.29
CA TYR A 132 -7.67 15.20 -7.36
C TYR A 132 -9.16 15.52 -7.26
N GLN A 133 -9.76 15.92 -8.38
CA GLN A 133 -11.20 16.14 -8.51
C GLN A 133 -11.82 15.07 -9.43
N GLY A 134 -12.31 14.02 -8.81
CA GLY A 134 -13.01 12.97 -9.53
C GLY A 134 -13.69 11.98 -8.62
N GLU A 135 -14.64 11.25 -9.19
CA GLU A 135 -15.09 10.00 -8.62
C GLU A 135 -13.87 9.10 -8.72
N LEU A 136 -13.26 8.82 -7.57
CA LEU A 136 -12.27 7.79 -7.53
C LEU A 136 -13.05 6.51 -7.82
N VAL A 137 -13.07 6.11 -9.10
CA VAL A 137 -12.96 4.69 -9.41
C VAL A 137 -11.67 4.33 -8.72
N LEU A 138 -11.78 3.89 -7.47
CA LEU A 138 -10.67 3.32 -6.75
C LEU A 138 -10.17 2.26 -7.68
N ALA A 139 -9.06 2.58 -8.34
CA ALA A 139 -8.18 1.57 -8.78
C ALA A 139 -8.11 0.55 -7.67
N PRO A 140 -8.39 -0.72 -7.95
CA PRO A 140 -8.31 -1.76 -6.95
C PRO A 140 -6.93 -1.87 -6.27
N SER A 141 -5.96 -1.00 -6.60
CA SER A 141 -4.55 -1.05 -6.21
C SER A 141 -4.06 0.01 -5.20
N LEU A 142 -4.83 1.04 -4.81
CA LEU A 142 -4.35 2.08 -3.87
C LEU A 142 -5.20 2.37 -2.62
N ILE A 143 -6.33 1.68 -2.43
CA ILE A 143 -6.62 1.28 -1.05
C ILE A 143 -5.49 0.29 -0.73
N PRO A 144 -4.73 0.37 0.39
CA PRO A 144 -4.19 -0.86 0.91
C PRO A 144 -5.42 -1.74 1.08
N LYS A 145 -5.67 -2.65 0.13
CA LYS A 145 -6.70 -3.68 0.23
C LYS A 145 -6.57 -4.09 1.68
N PRO A 146 -7.54 -3.79 2.58
CA PRO A 146 -7.35 -4.06 4.00
C PRO A 146 -6.96 -5.50 4.01
N GLU A 147 -5.65 -5.81 4.24
CA GLU A 147 -4.94 -6.95 3.61
C GLU A 147 -6.01 -7.98 3.43
N TYR A 148 -6.51 -8.22 2.20
CA TYR A 148 -7.65 -9.13 2.09
C TYR A 148 -7.04 -10.39 2.60
N ILE A 149 -7.31 -10.68 3.87
CA ILE A 149 -6.63 -11.74 4.55
C ILE A 149 -7.32 -12.84 3.83
N ASP A 150 -6.59 -13.40 2.86
CA ASP A 150 -7.02 -14.60 2.23
C ASP A 150 -7.44 -15.48 3.39
N LYS A 151 -8.59 -16.15 3.30
CA LYS A 151 -9.03 -16.92 4.48
C LYS A 151 -7.91 -17.89 4.91
N ASP A 152 -7.06 -18.24 3.96
CA ASP A 152 -5.86 -19.05 4.08
C ASP A 152 -4.64 -18.31 4.70
N GLN A 153 -4.62 -16.98 4.77
CA GLN A 153 -3.58 -16.11 5.35
C GLN A 153 -3.94 -15.54 6.74
N LEU A 154 -5.07 -15.93 7.34
CA LEU A 154 -5.42 -15.57 8.72
C LEU A 154 -4.46 -16.18 9.76
N ALA A 155 -3.74 -17.23 9.36
CA ALA A 155 -2.65 -17.85 10.12
C ALA A 155 -1.31 -17.66 9.40
N THR A 156 -0.21 -17.53 10.15
CA THR A 156 1.14 -17.36 9.58
C THR A 156 1.69 -18.63 8.91
N ALA A 157 1.10 -19.79 9.20
CA ALA A 157 1.25 -21.04 8.46
C ALA A 157 0.14 -22.03 8.87
N TRP A 158 -0.27 -22.93 7.96
CA TRP A 158 -1.11 -24.08 8.27
C TRP A 158 -0.90 -25.20 7.25
N VAL A 159 -1.22 -26.44 7.64
CA VAL A 159 -1.15 -27.61 6.76
C VAL A 159 -2.30 -28.56 7.05
N ASN A 160 -2.86 -29.12 5.98
CA ASN A 160 -3.77 -30.25 6.00
C ASN A 160 -3.10 -31.43 5.26
N PHE A 161 -2.85 -32.52 5.96
CA PHE A 161 -2.21 -33.72 5.45
C PHE A 161 -2.80 -34.95 6.14
N ASP A 162 -2.62 -36.13 5.55
CA ASP A 162 -3.28 -37.36 6.03
C ASP A 162 -2.45 -38.19 7.02
N GLY A 163 -1.17 -37.83 7.21
CA GLY A 163 -0.24 -38.51 8.11
C GLY A 163 0.22 -39.90 7.65
N THR A 164 -0.18 -40.37 6.46
CA THR A 164 0.11 -41.72 5.95
C THR A 164 1.30 -41.76 5.01
N ASP A 165 1.50 -40.77 4.17
CA ASP A 165 2.67 -40.71 3.27
C ASP A 165 3.34 -39.33 3.28
N GLY A 166 2.82 -38.39 4.06
CA GLY A 166 3.29 -36.99 4.08
C GLY A 166 2.73 -36.14 2.93
N SER A 167 1.77 -36.66 2.16
CA SER A 167 1.09 -35.88 1.13
C SER A 167 0.30 -34.71 1.72
N ILE A 168 0.54 -33.52 1.18
CA ILE A 168 -0.17 -32.30 1.55
C ILE A 168 -1.44 -32.21 0.69
N ARG A 169 -2.59 -32.12 1.35
CA ARG A 169 -3.89 -31.89 0.70
C ARG A 169 -4.09 -30.41 0.42
N ASP A 170 -3.69 -29.58 1.38
CA ASP A 170 -3.73 -28.12 1.28
C ASP A 170 -2.82 -27.48 2.33
N SER A 171 -2.34 -26.26 2.08
CA SER A 171 -1.43 -25.57 2.99
C SER A 171 -1.21 -24.08 2.68
N PHE A 172 -0.81 -23.32 3.70
CA PHE A 172 -0.21 -22.00 3.56
C PHE A 172 1.14 -21.94 4.29
N ASN A 173 2.15 -21.39 3.62
CA ASN A 173 3.53 -21.23 4.14
C ASN A 173 4.17 -22.55 4.62
N VAL A 174 3.90 -23.67 3.94
CA VAL A 174 4.50 -24.98 4.24
C VAL A 174 5.16 -25.54 2.99
N SER A 175 6.44 -25.90 3.12
CA SER A 175 7.27 -26.41 2.02
C SER A 175 7.22 -27.93 1.91
N GLY A 176 6.83 -28.63 2.98
CA GLY A 176 6.68 -30.08 2.95
C GLY A 176 6.37 -30.70 4.29
N VAL A 177 5.84 -31.92 4.24
CA VAL A 177 5.69 -32.82 5.38
C VAL A 177 6.50 -34.08 5.11
N VAL A 178 7.40 -34.44 6.03
CA VAL A 178 8.18 -35.68 5.97
C VAL A 178 7.67 -36.63 7.03
N ARG A 179 7.18 -37.80 6.61
CA ARG A 179 6.84 -38.90 7.52
C ARG A 179 8.12 -39.68 7.85
N ASN A 180 8.56 -39.62 9.11
CA ASN A 180 9.76 -40.33 9.57
C ASN A 180 9.42 -41.77 9.98
N SER A 181 8.23 -41.99 10.54
CA SER A 181 7.64 -43.29 10.86
C SER A 181 6.13 -43.16 11.03
N VAL A 182 5.43 -44.26 11.33
CA VAL A 182 4.03 -44.20 11.78
C VAL A 182 3.94 -43.22 12.96
N GLY A 183 2.92 -42.34 12.96
CA GLY A 183 2.73 -41.28 13.93
C GLY A 183 3.84 -40.26 14.13
N ASP A 184 4.84 -40.19 13.25
CA ASP A 184 5.96 -39.24 13.37
C ASP A 184 6.13 -38.46 12.08
N CYS A 185 5.80 -37.16 12.13
CA CYS A 185 5.88 -36.27 10.98
C CYS A 185 6.65 -34.98 11.33
N THR A 186 7.49 -34.53 10.41
CA THR A 186 8.15 -33.21 10.44
C THR A 186 7.51 -32.30 9.41
N VAL A 187 7.06 -31.11 9.84
CA VAL A 187 6.49 -30.08 8.97
C VAL A 187 7.50 -28.94 8.81
N SER A 188 7.81 -28.56 7.57
CA SER A 188 8.74 -27.47 7.25
C SER A 188 8.01 -26.28 6.66
N PHE A 189 8.39 -25.06 7.04
CA PHE A 189 7.82 -23.83 6.49
C PHE A 189 8.50 -23.45 5.17
N SER A 190 7.78 -22.75 4.30
CA SER A 190 8.36 -22.16 3.08
C SER A 190 9.16 -20.90 3.44
N GLU A 191 8.62 -20.09 4.33
CA GLU A 191 9.28 -18.95 4.96
C GLU A 191 9.35 -19.15 6.47
N PRO A 192 10.52 -18.94 7.10
CA PRO A 192 10.63 -19.07 8.55
C PRO A 192 9.70 -18.09 9.29
N MET A 193 9.13 -18.54 10.41
CA MET A 193 8.38 -17.68 11.33
C MET A 193 9.25 -16.52 11.82
N LYS A 194 8.61 -15.40 12.17
CA LYS A 194 9.30 -14.14 12.55
C LYS A 194 10.33 -14.32 13.67
N ASN A 195 10.08 -15.23 14.61
CA ASN A 195 10.98 -15.60 15.70
C ASN A 195 10.58 -16.96 16.30
N GLY A 196 11.27 -17.40 17.36
CA GLY A 196 11.00 -18.69 18.04
C GLY A 196 9.94 -18.64 19.16
N ASN A 197 9.28 -17.51 19.42
CA ASN A 197 8.36 -17.33 20.55
C ASN A 197 6.92 -17.74 20.21
N TYR A 198 6.76 -18.84 19.48
CA TYR A 198 5.45 -19.39 19.12
C TYR A 198 5.12 -20.56 20.04
N ILE A 199 3.83 -20.81 20.25
CA ILE A 199 3.34 -22.02 20.92
C ILE A 199 2.64 -22.91 19.90
N LEU A 200 2.81 -24.22 20.02
CA LEU A 200 2.01 -25.19 19.27
C LEU A 200 0.87 -25.66 20.17
N ALA A 201 -0.36 -25.50 19.70
CA ALA A 201 -1.55 -26.05 20.33
C ALA A 201 -2.15 -27.13 19.43
N THR A 202 -2.57 -28.25 20.01
CA THR A 202 -3.13 -29.40 19.27
C THR A 202 -4.41 -29.90 19.92
N SER A 203 -5.31 -30.43 19.10
CA SER A 203 -6.50 -31.18 19.52
C SER A 203 -6.58 -32.49 18.74
N SER A 204 -7.14 -33.53 19.37
CA SER A 204 -7.37 -34.84 18.77
C SER A 204 -8.82 -35.27 18.98
N SER A 205 -9.44 -35.86 17.96
CA SER A 205 -10.80 -36.41 18.04
C SER A 205 -10.83 -37.91 18.37
N TYR A 206 -9.69 -38.60 18.35
CA TYR A 206 -9.60 -40.01 18.73
C TYR A 206 -9.48 -40.15 20.25
N SER A 207 -10.41 -40.92 20.85
CA SER A 207 -10.52 -41.13 22.31
C SER A 207 -9.30 -41.75 22.99
N ALA A 208 -8.25 -42.13 22.26
CA ALA A 208 -7.06 -42.77 22.80
C ALA A 208 -5.73 -42.31 22.15
N THR A 209 -5.65 -41.11 21.58
CA THR A 209 -4.40 -40.60 20.99
C THR A 209 -3.89 -39.36 21.74
N LEU A 210 -2.66 -39.40 22.22
CA LEU A 210 -1.90 -38.22 22.63
C LEU A 210 -1.18 -37.66 21.41
N ILE A 211 -1.32 -36.35 21.18
CA ILE A 211 -0.53 -35.63 20.17
C ILE A 211 0.49 -34.79 20.92
N SER A 212 1.77 -35.03 20.66
CA SER A 212 2.88 -34.19 21.13
C SER A 212 3.44 -33.38 19.97
N CYS A 213 3.60 -32.09 20.19
CA CYS A 213 4.21 -31.19 19.22
C CYS A 213 5.48 -30.58 19.79
N VAL A 214 6.53 -30.52 18.97
CA VAL A 214 7.83 -29.95 19.36
C VAL A 214 8.25 -28.94 18.31
N ILE A 215 8.35 -27.66 18.68
CA ILE A 215 9.01 -26.65 17.85
C ILE A 215 10.50 -27.00 17.82
N LYS A 216 11.03 -27.24 16.62
CA LYS A 216 12.45 -27.56 16.44
C LYS A 216 13.25 -26.30 16.15
N THR A 217 12.71 -25.45 15.29
CA THR A 217 13.26 -24.15 14.92
C THR A 217 12.12 -23.21 14.54
N PHE A 218 12.43 -21.96 14.22
CA PHE A 218 11.48 -21.05 13.60
C PHE A 218 11.15 -21.44 12.13
N SER A 219 11.73 -22.53 11.60
CA SER A 219 11.50 -23.04 10.24
C SER A 219 10.76 -24.38 10.21
N SER A 220 10.59 -25.07 11.35
CA SER A 220 9.92 -26.37 11.37
C SER A 220 9.41 -26.79 12.75
N PHE A 221 8.42 -27.69 12.73
CA PHE A 221 7.93 -28.37 13.92
C PHE A 221 7.70 -29.86 13.66
N LYS A 222 7.67 -30.62 14.75
CA LYS A 222 7.41 -32.05 14.75
C LYS A 222 6.05 -32.36 15.37
N VAL A 223 5.31 -33.28 14.78
CA VAL A 223 4.04 -33.83 15.29
C VAL A 223 4.23 -35.31 15.56
N ILE A 224 3.86 -35.74 16.77
CA ILE A 224 3.95 -37.14 17.22
C ILE A 224 2.57 -37.59 17.72
N GLY A 225 1.95 -38.53 17.04
CA GLY A 225 0.73 -39.22 17.48
C GLY A 225 1.08 -40.50 18.24
N LYS A 226 0.51 -40.71 19.42
CA LYS A 226 0.76 -41.89 20.27
C LYS A 226 -0.54 -42.45 20.84
N ASN A 227 -0.74 -43.75 20.75
CA ASN A 227 -1.85 -44.44 21.43
C ASN A 227 -1.64 -44.40 22.96
N ILE A 228 -2.65 -43.96 23.71
CA ILE A 228 -2.59 -43.86 25.18
C ILE A 228 -2.53 -45.24 25.83
N ASN A 229 -3.22 -46.23 25.26
CA ASN A 229 -3.37 -47.54 25.86
C ASN A 229 -2.17 -48.45 25.59
N THR A 230 -1.60 -48.40 24.38
CA THR A 230 -0.47 -49.26 23.99
C THR A 230 0.87 -48.55 24.02
N GLY A 231 0.85 -47.22 23.91
CA GLY A 231 2.06 -46.41 23.79
C GLY A 231 2.70 -46.44 22.39
N ASP A 232 2.08 -47.10 21.41
CA ASP A 232 2.61 -47.14 20.05
C ASP A 232 2.35 -45.84 19.30
N LEU A 233 3.20 -45.52 18.32
CA LEU A 233 2.98 -44.37 17.44
C LEU A 233 1.81 -44.64 16.48
N GLN A 234 1.01 -43.61 16.20
CA GLN A 234 -0.15 -43.66 15.30
C GLN A 234 -0.10 -42.55 14.26
#